data_AF-A0A0G0WVW8-F1
#
_entry.id   AF-A0A0G0WVW8-F1
#
_cell.length_a   1.000
_cell.length_b   1.000
_cell.length_c   1.000
_cell.angle_alpha   90.00
_cell.angle_beta   90.00
_cell.angle_gamma   90.00
#
_symmetry.space_group_name_H-M   'P 1'
#
loop_
_entity.id
_entity.type
_entity.pdbx_description
1 polymer ?
#
loop_
_entity_poly.entity_id
_entity_poly.type
_entity_poly.pdbx_seq_one_letter_code
_entity_poly.pdbx_strand_id
1 'polypeptide(L)'
;MKVAIVHDYLKEYGGAERVVETLLEIWPDADIYTSVFLPEYAGPHRKRVEKWKVHASCLQNIPLKAKLISMFRFVAPMVFRSFDLSDYDVVISSSSAF
;
A
#
# COMPACT_ATOMS: atom_id res chain seq x y z
N MET A 1 -19.45 2.40 6.68
CA MET A 1 -18.83 2.80 5.41
C MET A 1 -17.48 2.10 5.33
N LYS A 2 -17.31 1.19 4.38
CA LYS A 2 -16.06 0.45 4.13
C LYS A 2 -15.20 1.24 3.15
N VAL A 3 -13.99 1.58 3.55
CA VAL A 3 -13.05 2.38 2.75
C VAL A 3 -11.82 1.54 2.43
N ALA A 4 -11.46 1.47 1.15
CA ALA A 4 -10.19 0.93 0.69
C ALA A 4 -9.25 2.05 0.26
N ILE A 5 -8.01 2.02 0.75
CA ILE A 5 -6.94 2.93 0.34
C ILE A 5 -5.99 2.15 -0.56
N VAL A 6 -5.89 2.52 -1.83
CA VAL A 6 -4.96 1.89 -2.78
C VAL A 6 -3.70 2.74 -2.86
N HIS A 7 -2.54 2.13 -2.62
CA HIS A 7 -1.23 2.80 -2.59
C HIS A 7 -0.17 2.01 -3.34
N ASP A 8 0.74 2.70 -4.04
CA ASP A 8 1.70 2.10 -4.98
C ASP A 8 2.53 0.97 -4.36
N TYR A 9 3.36 1.31 -3.38
CA TYR A 9 4.17 0.41 -2.57
C TYR A 9 4.39 1.09 -1.22
N LEU A 10 4.57 0.30 -0.17
CA LEU A 10 4.86 0.81 1.17
C LEU A 10 6.20 0.23 1.61
N LYS A 11 7.26 1.02 1.49
CA LYS A 11 8.63 0.59 1.84
C LYS A 11 9.26 1.51 2.87
N GLU A 12 9.56 2.74 2.47
CA GLU A 12 10.14 3.76 3.35
C GLU A 12 9.01 4.64 3.87
N TYR A 13 9.19 5.24 5.04
CA TYR A 13 8.22 6.21 5.53
C TYR A 13 8.63 7.61 5.06
N GLY A 14 7.87 8.17 4.12
CA GLY A 14 8.09 9.47 3.51
C GLY A 14 6.78 10.26 3.36
N GLY A 15 6.74 11.15 2.38
CA GLY A 15 5.58 12.03 2.18
C GLY A 15 4.31 11.28 1.78
N ALA A 16 4.44 10.25 0.94
CA ALA A 16 3.33 9.46 0.46
C ALA A 16 2.67 8.64 1.58
N GLU A 17 3.49 8.06 2.45
CA GLU A 17 3.06 7.28 3.61
C GLU A 17 2.43 8.15 4.69
N ARG A 18 2.87 9.40 4.83
CA ARG A 18 2.19 10.38 5.69
C ARG A 18 0.77 10.68 5.23
N VAL A 19 0.54 10.74 3.91
CA VAL A 19 -0.83 10.88 3.39
C VAL A 19 -1.68 9.67 3.76
N VAL A 20 -1.14 8.45 3.61
CA VAL A 20 -1.85 7.23 4.04
C VAL A 20 -2.13 7.26 5.53
N GLU A 21 -1.18 7.70 6.37
CA GLU A 21 -1.39 7.84 7.82
C GLU A 21 -2.51 8.84 8.14
N THR A 22 -2.54 10.00 7.49
CA THR A 22 -3.64 10.97 7.65
C THR A 22 -4.99 10.42 7.16
N LEU A 23 -5.01 9.64 6.08
CA LEU A 23 -6.24 8.97 5.64
C LEU A 23 -6.72 7.95 6.67
N LEU A 24 -5.80 7.23 7.33
CA LEU A 24 -6.13 6.32 8.44
C LEU A 24 -6.57 7.06 9.70
N GLU A 25 -6.15 8.30 9.94
CA GLU A 25 -6.69 9.12 11.04
C GLU A 25 -8.18 9.46 10.80
N ILE A 26 -8.58 9.66 9.55
CA ILE A 26 -9.97 9.93 9.15
C ILE A 26 -10.79 8.64 9.10
N TRP A 27 -10.21 7.56 8.56
CA TRP A 27 -10.83 6.24 8.44
C TRP A 27 -9.94 5.16 9.11
N PRO A 28 -9.99 5.04 10.45
CA PRO A 28 -9.12 4.12 11.20
C PRO A 28 -9.28 2.64 10.85
N ASP A 29 -10.45 2.29 10.33
CA ASP A 29 -10.77 0.92 9.94
C ASP A 29 -10.46 0.59 8.48
N ALA A 30 -9.98 1.55 7.69
CA ALA A 30 -9.73 1.36 6.27
C ALA A 30 -8.68 0.27 6.00
N ASP A 31 -8.95 -0.52 4.97
CA ASP A 31 -8.03 -1.51 4.45
C ASP A 31 -7.11 -0.85 3.41
N ILE A 32 -5.83 -1.17 3.46
CA ILE A 32 -4.83 -0.64 2.52
C ILE A 32 -4.45 -1.73 1.53
N TYR A 33 -4.55 -1.44 0.24
CA TYR A 33 -4.11 -2.31 -0.84
C TYR A 33 -2.85 -1.77 -1.48
N THR A 34 -1.82 -2.60 -1.60
CA THR A 34 -0.53 -2.15 -2.15
C THR A 34 0.20 -3.22 -2.94
N SER A 35 1.14 -2.84 -3.81
CA SER A 35 1.93 -3.83 -4.55
C SER A 35 2.82 -4.64 -3.61
N VAL A 36 3.55 -3.97 -2.72
CA VAL A 36 4.52 -4.57 -1.79
C VAL A 36 4.51 -3.78 -0.48
N PHE A 37 4.57 -4.51 0.64
CA PHE A 37 4.66 -3.96 1.99
C PHE A 37 5.94 -4.42 2.70
N LEU A 38 6.79 -3.46 3.06
CA LEU A 38 8.12 -3.69 3.65
C LEU A 38 8.35 -2.77 4.88
N PRO A 39 7.61 -2.99 5.99
CA PRO A 39 7.71 -2.14 7.18
C PRO A 39 9.10 -2.14 7.82
N GLU A 40 9.96 -3.12 7.51
CA GLU A 40 11.34 -3.16 7.98
C GLU A 40 12.20 -1.98 7.47
N TYR A 41 11.81 -1.32 6.38
CA TYR A 41 12.48 -0.12 5.85
C TYR A 41 11.86 1.20 6.36
N ALA A 42 10.81 1.16 7.17
CA ALA A 42 10.13 2.36 7.68
C ALA A 42 10.88 3.08 8.83
N GLY A 43 12.08 2.62 9.20
CA GLY A 43 12.94 3.24 10.21
C GLY A 43 12.24 3.41 11.57
N PRO A 44 12.27 4.60 12.19
CA PRO A 44 11.66 4.83 13.51
C PRO A 44 10.13 4.69 13.52
N HIS A 45 9.49 4.72 12.35
CA HIS A 45 8.04 4.67 12.19
C HIS A 45 7.50 3.25 12.02
N ARG A 46 8.38 2.25 11.95
CA ARG A 46 8.05 0.84 11.79
C ARG A 46 6.90 0.37 12.69
N LYS A 47 6.95 0.66 14.00
CA LYS A 47 5.91 0.25 14.97
C LYS A 47 4.52 0.80 14.67
N ARG A 48 4.42 1.93 13.95
CA ARG A 48 3.13 2.52 13.54
C ARG A 48 2.64 1.84 12.27
N VAL A 49 3.52 1.74 11.29
CA VAL A 49 3.24 1.15 9.97
C VAL A 49 2.86 -0.33 10.08
N GLU A 50 3.49 -1.11 10.96
CA GLU A 50 3.17 -2.53 11.20
C GLU A 50 1.74 -2.76 11.73
N LYS A 51 1.07 -1.72 12.25
CA LYS A 51 -0.31 -1.83 12.76
C LYS A 51 -1.37 -1.64 11.67
N TRP A 52 -0.97 -1.18 10.49
CA TRP A 52 -1.89 -0.90 9.40
C TRP A 52 -2.46 -2.19 8.82
N LYS A 53 -3.74 -2.17 8.41
CA LYS A 53 -4.43 -3.30 7.77
C LYS A 53 -4.01 -3.37 6.29
N VAL A 54 -2.83 -3.91 6.00
CA VAL A 54 -2.24 -3.91 4.65
C VAL A 54 -2.42 -5.25 3.95
N HIS A 55 -3.04 -5.19 2.77
CA HIS A 55 -3.21 -6.27 1.79
C HIS A 55 -2.22 -6.04 0.65
N ALA A 56 -1.10 -6.77 0.69
CA ALA A 56 -0.11 -6.71 -0.36
C ALA A 56 -0.46 -7.68 -1.51
N SER A 57 -0.08 -7.31 -2.73
CA SER A 57 -0.32 -8.15 -3.92
C SER A 57 0.54 -9.42 -3.95
N CYS A 58 0.35 -10.23 -5.00
CA CYS A 58 1.21 -11.38 -5.29
C CYS A 58 2.71 -11.04 -5.39
N LEU A 59 3.07 -9.78 -5.70
CA LEU A 59 4.46 -9.32 -5.75
C LEU A 59 5.17 -9.38 -4.39
N GLN A 60 4.41 -9.43 -3.29
CA GLN A 60 4.95 -9.56 -1.93
C GLN A 60 5.80 -10.82 -1.74
N ASN A 61 5.54 -11.87 -2.53
CA ASN A 61 6.22 -13.17 -2.42
C ASN A 61 7.45 -13.30 -3.32
N ILE A 62 7.78 -12.26 -4.11
CA ILE A 62 8.93 -12.29 -5.01
C ILE A 62 10.24 -12.09 -4.23
N PRO A 63 11.28 -12.93 -4.43
CA PRO A 63 12.58 -12.71 -3.81
C PRO A 63 13.17 -11.39 -4.26
N LEU A 64 13.90 -10.71 -3.37
CA LEU A 64 14.50 -9.38 -3.65
C LEU A 64 13.48 -8.28 -4.02
N LYS A 65 12.21 -8.43 -3.65
CA LYS A 65 11.14 -7.43 -3.85
C LYS A 65 11.56 -5.99 -3.55
N ALA A 66 12.29 -5.76 -2.45
CA ALA A 66 12.78 -4.43 -2.07
C ALA A 66 13.70 -3.75 -3.11
N LYS A 67 14.43 -4.56 -3.92
CA LYS A 67 15.27 -4.10 -5.03
C LYS A 67 14.51 -4.03 -6.35
N LEU A 68 13.43 -4.82 -6.49
CA LEU A 68 12.65 -4.94 -7.72
C LEU A 68 11.45 -3.99 -7.80
N ILE A 69 11.19 -3.16 -6.78
CA ILE A 69 10.06 -2.20 -6.77
C ILE A 69 9.97 -1.37 -8.07
N SER A 70 11.09 -0.90 -8.60
CA SER A 70 11.11 -0.13 -9.85
C SER A 70 10.62 -0.97 -11.04
N MET A 71 10.96 -2.26 -11.10
CA MET A 71 10.53 -3.18 -12.16
C MET A 71 9.04 -3.54 -12.04
N PHE A 72 8.49 -3.53 -10.83
CA PHE A 72 7.07 -3.82 -10.61
C PHE A 72 6.13 -2.82 -11.29
N ARG A 73 6.63 -1.63 -11.64
CA ARG A 73 5.88 -0.63 -12.41
C ARG A 73 5.39 -1.16 -13.77
N PHE A 74 6.15 -2.03 -14.44
CA PHE A 74 5.74 -2.60 -15.73
C PHE A 74 4.53 -3.54 -15.62
N VAL A 75 4.35 -4.17 -14.46
CA VAL A 75 3.25 -5.11 -14.20
C VAL A 75 2.16 -4.51 -13.31
N ALA A 76 2.34 -3.27 -12.84
CA ALA A 76 1.43 -2.60 -11.92
C ALA A 76 -0.04 -2.63 -12.41
N PRO A 77 -0.38 -2.34 -13.69
CA PRO A 77 -1.77 -2.38 -14.14
C PRO A 77 -2.44 -3.75 -13.95
N MET A 78 -1.70 -4.83 -14.16
CA MET A 78 -2.22 -6.20 -13.96
C MET A 78 -2.39 -6.52 -12.48
N VAL A 79 -1.40 -6.10 -11.67
CA VAL A 79 -1.41 -6.32 -10.23
C VAL A 79 -2.58 -5.60 -9.56
N PHE A 80 -2.78 -4.31 -9.83
CA PHE A 80 -3.86 -3.56 -9.21
C PHE A 80 -5.25 -3.96 -9.70
N ARG A 81 -5.38 -4.44 -10.95
CA ARG A 81 -6.65 -5.03 -11.45
C ARG A 81 -7.02 -6.35 -10.78
N SER A 82 -6.06 -7.04 -10.16
CA SER A 82 -6.31 -8.30 -9.48
C SER A 82 -6.96 -8.14 -8.10
N PHE A 83 -6.96 -6.93 -7.54
CA PHE A 83 -7.64 -6.67 -6.28
C PHE A 83 -9.15 -6.62 -6.49
N ASP A 84 -9.88 -7.44 -5.74
CA ASP A 84 -11.33 -7.31 -5.63
C ASP A 84 -11.67 -6.26 -4.57
N LEU A 85 -12.26 -5.16 -5.03
CA LEU A 85 -12.68 -4.02 -4.21
C LEU A 85 -14.20 -3.83 -4.23
N SER A 86 -14.96 -4.81 -4.74
CA SER A 86 -16.41 -4.70 -4.92
C SER A 86 -17.19 -4.54 -3.61
N ASP A 87 -16.63 -4.99 -2.49
CA ASP A 87 -17.23 -4.89 -1.15
C ASP A 87 -17.04 -3.53 -0.47
N TYR A 88 -16.32 -2.57 -1.09
CA TYR A 88 -16.04 -1.26 -0.51
C TYR A 88 -16.99 -0.18 -1.03
N ASP A 89 -17.41 0.71 -0.13
CA ASP A 89 -18.26 1.86 -0.46
C ASP A 89 -17.46 2.97 -1.15
N VAL A 90 -16.18 3.12 -0.76
CA VAL A 90 -15.27 4.15 -1.27
C VAL A 90 -13.88 3.55 -1.50
N VAL A 91 -13.31 3.85 -2.66
CA VAL A 91 -11.92 3.53 -2.99
C VAL A 91 -11.13 4.82 -3.17
N ILE A 92 -10.09 5.01 -2.35
CA ILE A 92 -9.20 6.16 -2.41
C ILE A 92 -7.88 5.69 -3.05
N SER A 93 -7.61 6.14 -4.26
CA SER A 93 -6.33 5.90 -4.93
C SER A 93 -5.35 7.02 -4.57
N SER A 94 -4.29 6.71 -3.83
CA SER A 94 -3.20 7.61 -3.49
C SER A 94 -1.91 7.10 -4.14
N SER A 95 -1.51 7.71 -5.25
CA SER A 95 -0.36 7.28 -6.05
C SER A 95 0.56 8.44 -6.35
N SER A 96 1.86 8.18 -6.34
CA SER A 96 2.92 9.12 -6.73
C SER A 96 3.67 8.66 -7.99
N ALA A 97 3.46 7.41 -8.41
CA ALA A 97 4.01 6.83 -9.63
C ALA A 97 3.10 7.10 -10.84
N PHE A 98 3.29 8.27 -11.49
CA PHE A 98 2.87 8.50 -12.89
C PHE A 98 3.87 7.87 -13.83
#